data_AF-A0A951G3Z2-F1
#
_entry.id   AF-A0A951G3Z2-F1
#
_cell.length_a   1.000
_cell.length_b   1.000
_cell.length_c   1.000
_cell.angle_alpha   90.00
_cell.angle_beta   90.00
_cell.angle_gamma   90.00
#
_symmetry.space_group_name_H-M   'P 1'
#
loop_
_entity.id
_entity.type
_entity.pdbx_description
1 polymer ?
#
loop_
_entity_poly.entity_id
_entity_poly.type
_entity_poly.pdbx_seq_one_letter_code
_entity_poly.pdbx_strand_id
1 'polypeptide(L)'
;MSFVPCMERVMDGSELRAITLGHPLVDAYLEFVGARGAVNTWLATAFDLKVFFVGHERLLSSEQSGRSGPHHHPSSTRPTPPANKRPRAPAPGLS
;
A
#
# COMPACT_ATOMS: atom_id res chain seq x y z
N MET A 1 10.84 1.82 8.12
CA MET A 1 11.80 2.87 7.75
C MET A 1 11.32 3.44 6.43
N SER A 2 10.92 4.71 6.35
CA SER A 2 10.55 5.32 5.07
C SER A 2 11.83 5.74 4.34
N PHE A 3 11.92 5.38 3.06
CA PHE A 3 12.98 5.80 2.17
C PHE A 3 12.39 6.85 1.24
N VAL A 4 12.83 8.10 1.39
CA VAL A 4 12.43 9.19 0.51
C VAL A 4 13.62 9.52 -0.40
N PRO A 5 13.58 9.16 -1.69
CA PRO A 5 14.71 9.37 -2.59
C PRO A 5 14.95 10.87 -2.84
N CYS A 6 16.14 11.35 -2.48
CA CYS A 6 16.57 12.73 -2.72
C CYS A 6 17.79 12.73 -3.64
N MET A 7 17.65 13.32 -4.84
CA MET A 7 18.75 13.40 -5.80
C MET A 7 19.71 14.51 -5.41
N GLU A 8 20.91 14.13 -5.00
CA GLU A 8 22.03 15.02 -4.77
C GLU A 8 23.14 14.77 -5.81
N ARG A 9 23.87 15.84 -6.16
CA ARG A 9 24.94 15.79 -7.15
C ARG A 9 26.18 16.41 -6.55
N VAL A 10 27.30 15.70 -6.64
CA VAL A 10 28.61 16.22 -6.24
C VAL A 10 29.37 16.61 -7.50
N MET A 11 29.77 17.88 -7.57
CA MET A 11 30.51 18.45 -8.68
C MET A 11 31.95 18.75 -8.26
N ASP A 12 32.89 18.49 -9.16
CA ASP A 12 34.28 18.96 -9.07
C ASP A 12 34.54 19.87 -10.28
N GLY A 13 34.41 21.18 -10.06
CA GLY A 13 34.32 22.14 -11.16
C GLY A 13 33.10 21.88 -12.04
N SER A 14 33.35 21.57 -13.32
CA SER A 14 32.31 21.19 -14.30
C SER A 14 32.09 19.68 -14.41
N GLU A 15 32.87 18.87 -13.69
CA GLU A 15 32.79 17.40 -13.75
C GLU A 15 31.86 16.85 -12.69
N LEU A 16 30.94 15.98 -13.09
CA LEU A 16 30.04 15.28 -12.17
C LEU A 16 30.78 14.10 -11.53
N ARG A 17 30.97 14.13 -10.21
CA ARG A 17 31.71 13.13 -9.44
C ARG A 17 30.83 12.08 -8.77
N ALA A 18 29.62 12.45 -8.37
CA ALA A 18 28.69 11.51 -7.74
C ALA A 18 27.24 11.96 -7.94
N ILE A 19 26.34 10.97 -7.96
CA ILE A 19 24.89 11.15 -7.81
C ILE A 19 24.42 10.17 -6.74
N THR A 20 23.68 10.66 -5.74
CA THR A 20 23.07 9.84 -4.69
C THR A 20 21.57 10.06 -4.63
N LEU A 21 20.84 9.06 -4.13
CA LEU A 21 19.42 9.09 -3.81
C LEU A 21 19.14 8.88 -2.31
N GLY A 22 20.17 8.57 -1.51
CA GLY A 22 20.08 8.48 -0.04
C GLY A 22 19.79 7.07 0.48
N HIS A 23 19.93 6.04 -0.36
CA HIS A 23 19.84 4.64 0.08
C HIS A 23 21.11 3.88 -0.35
N PRO A 24 21.84 3.21 0.57
CA PRO A 24 23.16 2.65 0.28
C PRO A 24 23.23 1.74 -0.96
N LEU A 25 22.25 0.86 -1.15
CA LEU A 25 22.22 -0.03 -2.32
C LEU A 25 21.92 0.70 -3.64
N VAL A 26 21.12 1.77 -3.58
CA VAL A 26 20.78 2.58 -4.75
C VAL A 26 21.96 3.46 -5.12
N ASP A 27 22.63 4.03 -4.12
CA ASP A 27 23.82 4.87 -4.30
C ASP A 27 24.99 4.04 -4.86
N ALA A 28 25.22 2.83 -4.35
CA ALA A 28 26.23 1.91 -4.89
C ALA A 28 25.95 1.51 -6.36
N TYR A 29 24.67 1.33 -6.72
CA TYR A 29 24.30 1.08 -8.12
C TYR A 29 24.56 2.30 -9.00
N LEU A 30 24.28 3.52 -8.52
CA LEU A 30 24.56 4.74 -9.25
C LEU A 30 26.06 4.98 -9.43
N GLU A 31 26.89 4.66 -8.45
CA GLU A 31 28.36 4.68 -8.58
C GLU A 31 28.81 3.73 -9.71
N PHE A 32 28.30 2.50 -9.73
CA PHE A 32 28.60 1.54 -10.79
C PHE A 32 28.20 2.03 -12.19
N VAL A 33 27.03 2.65 -12.33
CA VAL A 33 26.58 3.24 -13.60
C VAL A 33 27.46 4.41 -14.00
N GLY A 34 27.81 5.30 -13.07
CA GLY A 34 28.70 6.43 -13.32
C GLY A 34 30.10 6.02 -13.78
N ALA A 35 30.63 4.91 -13.28
CA ALA A 35 31.94 4.39 -13.67
C ALA A 35 31.99 3.83 -15.11
N ARG A 36 30.84 3.53 -15.74
CA ARG A 36 30.77 2.81 -17.03
C ARG A 36 29.95 3.52 -18.10
N GLY A 37 29.06 4.42 -17.69
CA GLY A 37 28.13 5.12 -18.57
C GLY A 37 28.57 6.53 -18.91
N ALA A 38 27.95 7.10 -19.95
CA ALA A 38 28.04 8.52 -20.21
C ALA A 38 27.30 9.31 -19.11
N VAL A 39 27.70 10.57 -18.87
CA VAL A 39 27.07 11.45 -17.86
C VAL A 39 25.55 11.55 -18.04
N ASN A 40 25.07 11.64 -19.30
CA ASN A 40 23.64 11.68 -19.59
C ASN A 40 22.91 10.40 -19.18
N THR A 41 23.53 9.23 -19.39
CA THR A 41 22.98 7.94 -18.95
C THR A 41 22.92 7.83 -17.44
N TRP A 42 23.93 8.36 -16.75
CA TRP A 42 23.98 8.37 -15.29
C TRP A 42 22.86 9.26 -14.71
N LEU A 43 22.68 10.47 -15.25
CA LEU A 43 21.61 11.38 -14.85
C LEU A 43 20.21 10.79 -15.13
N ALA A 44 20.01 10.20 -16.31
CA ALA A 44 18.74 9.55 -16.67
C ALA A 44 18.42 8.40 -15.71
N THR A 45 19.40 7.53 -15.44
CA THR A 45 19.23 6.39 -14.52
C THR A 45 18.89 6.86 -13.11
N ALA A 46 19.58 7.87 -12.59
CA ALA A 46 19.28 8.42 -11.27
C ALA A 46 17.89 9.06 -11.20
N PHE A 47 17.42 9.67 -12.29
CA PHE A 47 16.05 10.20 -12.35
C PHE A 47 15.01 9.09 -12.37
N ASP A 48 15.20 8.05 -13.19
CA ASP A 48 14.29 6.90 -13.26
C ASP A 48 14.13 6.21 -11.91
N LEU A 49 15.24 5.99 -11.20
CA LEU A 49 15.22 5.40 -9.86
C LEU A 49 14.51 6.30 -8.85
N LYS A 50 14.75 7.62 -8.89
CA LYS A 50 14.03 8.56 -8.05
C LYS A 50 12.51 8.43 -8.24
N VAL A 51 12.05 8.45 -9.49
CA VAL A 51 10.62 8.34 -9.81
C VAL A 51 10.06 6.97 -9.40
N PHE A 52 10.79 5.89 -9.65
CA PHE A 52 10.40 4.54 -9.27
C PHE A 52 10.12 4.42 -7.76
N PHE A 53 11.03 4.92 -6.92
CA PHE A 53 10.88 4.81 -5.46
C PHE A 53 9.87 5.82 -4.87
N VAL A 54 9.69 7.00 -5.48
CA VAL A 54 8.58 7.91 -5.12
C VAL A 54 7.21 7.28 -5.39
N GLY A 55 7.06 6.58 -6.52
CA GLY A 55 5.80 5.95 -6.89
C GLY A 55 5.42 4.75 -6.00
N HIS A 56 6.42 3.98 -5.55
CA HIS A 56 6.19 2.73 -4.82
C HIS A 56 5.68 2.95 -3.39
N GLU A 57 6.13 4.01 -2.69
CA GLU A 57 5.64 4.32 -1.34
C GLU A 57 4.13 4.64 -1.32
N ARG A 58 3.62 5.26 -2.39
CA ARG A 58 2.21 5.63 -2.51
C ARG A 58 1.29 4.42 -2.70
N LEU A 59 1.76 3.39 -3.41
CA LEU A 59 0.99 2.17 -3.68
C LEU A 59 0.97 1.22 -2.47
N LEU A 60 2.09 1.09 -1.76
CA LEU A 60 2.13 0.27 -0.54
C LEU A 60 1.30 0.87 0.60
N SER A 61 1.24 2.21 0.68
CA SER A 61 0.40 2.91 1.67
C SER A 61 -1.10 2.74 1.41
N SER A 62 -1.53 2.66 0.14
CA SER A 62 -2.93 2.40 -0.20
C SER A 62 -3.37 0.96 0.08
N GLU A 63 -2.48 -0.01 -0.08
CA GLU A 63 -2.78 -1.44 0.14
C GLU A 63 -2.91 -1.80 1.64
N GLN A 64 -2.18 -1.09 2.52
CA GLN A 64 -2.26 -1.33 3.97
C GLN A 64 -3.52 -0.73 4.63
N SER A 65 -4.07 0.35 4.07
CA SER A 65 -5.24 1.03 4.64
C SER A 65 -6.57 0.28 4.42
N GLY A 66 -6.59 -0.77 3.59
CA GLY A 66 -7.81 -1.53 3.27
C GLY A 66 -8.06 -2.78 4.12
N ARG A 67 -7.15 -3.16 5.04
CA ARG A 67 -7.22 -4.47 5.73
C ARG A 67 -7.60 -4.42 7.22
N SER A 68 -7.82 -3.25 7.79
CA SER A 68 -8.36 -3.10 9.15
C SER A 68 -9.89 -2.95 9.10
N GLY A 69 -10.58 -4.03 8.72
CA GLY A 69 -12.00 -4.16 9.01
C GLY A 69 -12.18 -4.48 10.51
N PRO A 70 -13.11 -3.83 11.23
CA PRO A 70 -13.41 -4.25 12.59
C PRO A 70 -14.04 -5.64 12.56
N HIS A 71 -13.41 -6.61 13.23
CA HIS A 71 -14.02 -7.90 13.56
C HIS A 71 -15.20 -7.66 14.52
N HIS A 72 -16.36 -7.31 13.99
CA HIS A 72 -17.61 -7.47 14.71
C HIS A 72 -18.02 -8.93 14.61
N HIS A 73 -17.88 -9.65 15.72
CA HIS A 73 -18.58 -10.90 15.97
C HIS A 73 -20.10 -10.64 15.79
N PRO A 74 -20.80 -11.28 14.85
CA PRO A 74 -22.25 -11.24 14.86
C PRO A 74 -22.71 -12.17 15.99
N SER A 75 -23.13 -11.59 17.11
CA SER A 75 -23.96 -12.29 18.07
C SER A 75 -25.21 -12.78 17.34
N SER A 76 -25.35 -14.10 17.24
CA SER A 76 -26.51 -14.76 16.64
C SER A 76 -27.73 -14.54 17.54
N THR A 77 -28.49 -13.47 17.30
CA THR A 77 -29.83 -13.30 17.87
C THR A 77 -30.82 -14.03 16.96
N ARG A 78 -31.15 -15.27 17.34
CA ARG A 78 -32.23 -16.04 16.73
C ARG A 78 -33.55 -15.29 16.91
N PRO A 79 -34.30 -14.97 15.85
CA PRO A 79 -35.65 -14.42 16.01
C PRO A 79 -36.58 -15.51 16.56
N THR A 80 -37.31 -15.19 17.64
CA THR A 80 -38.40 -16.03 18.16
C THR A 80 -39.56 -16.06 17.14
N PRO A 81 -40.13 -17.24 16.83
CA PRO A 81 -41.26 -17.33 15.93
C PRO A 81 -42.52 -16.70 16.55
N PRO A 82 -43.40 -16.06 15.75
CA PRO A 82 -44.64 -15.49 16.27
C PRO A 82 -45.59 -16.57 16.78
N ALA A 83 -46.27 -16.27 17.89
CA ALA A 83 -47.24 -17.15 18.52
C ALA A 83 -48.43 -17.42 17.58
N ASN A 84 -48.63 -18.69 17.25
CA ASN A 84 -49.70 -19.18 16.39
C ASN A 84 -51.05 -19.05 17.13
N LYS A 85 -51.86 -18.03 16.83
CA LYS A 85 -53.24 -17.95 17.32
C LYS A 85 -54.12 -18.90 16.50
N ARG A 86 -54.22 -20.16 16.92
CA ARG A 86 -55.26 -21.08 16.43
C ARG A 86 -56.65 -20.55 16.83
N PRO A 87 -57.62 -20.46 15.90
CA PRO A 87 -59.02 -20.29 16.29
C PRO A 87 -59.53 -21.58 16.95
N ARG A 88 -60.23 -21.43 18.07
CA ARG A 88 -60.90 -22.50 18.82
C ARG A 88 -62.19 -22.88 18.06
N ALA A 89 -62.33 -24.14 17.67
CA ALA A 89 -63.59 -24.64 17.11
C ALA A 89 -64.68 -24.74 18.20
N PRO A 90 -65.96 -24.49 17.88
CA PRO A 90 -67.06 -24.66 18.84
C PRO A 90 -67.40 -26.15 19.05
N ALA A 91 -67.86 -26.47 20.27
CA ALA A 91 -68.19 -27.81 20.73
C ALA A 91 -69.44 -28.39 20.03
N PRO A 92 -69.53 -29.72 19.83
CA PRO A 92 -70.70 -30.35 19.26
C PRO A 92 -71.88 -30.36 20.25
N GLY A 93 -73.03 -29.90 19.79
CA GLY A 93 -74.30 -29.98 20.49
C GLY A 93 -74.84 -31.40 20.55
N LEU A 94 -75.48 -31.69 21.68
CA LEU A 94 -76.18 -32.93 22.00
C LEU A 94 -77.48 -33.06 21.20
N SER A 95 -77.78 -34.27 20.72
CA SER A 95 -79.12 -34.79 20.48
C SER A 95 -79.13 -36.27 20.87
#